data_AF-A0A944GFI4-F1
#
_entry.id   AF-A0A944GFI4-F1
#
_cell.length_a   1.000
_cell.length_b   1.000
_cell.length_c   1.000
_cell.angle_alpha   90.00
_cell.angle_beta   90.00
_cell.angle_gamma   90.00
#
_symmetry.space_group_name_H-M   'P 1'
#
loop_
_entity.id
_entity.type
_entity.pdbx_description
1 polymer ?
#
loop_
_entity_poly.entity_id
_entity_poly.type
_entity_poly.pdbx_seq_one_letter_code
_entity_poly.pdbx_strand_id
1 'polypeptide(L)'
;MNTSGNNIIRPLILLTGILLFFGSCSTQKNTAATRGYHQMCTEYNVGFNAKSAYTEGIKNINNALEDDYTQLLPVFPISNEKVRNVASGQMDRTIEKCRKAIKKHSITKKPKKNYKKAKDLDYQYFYNQEEYVQGVKDAWILLGKAEFNKGDFIGSASTFSYIQKHYPSDKEILTKARIYQAQAYGEMDWIYEAEEVFSKINELDINSKTNKDYTITKAYLLIKSKRYEEAIPHMQIAINKEHKKFYSSRYNFILGQLYLLIGQKRNAIKYFKAANKEARNYQMQYNAKLMLFQCDTKNWKKNIKSLEKMAKNSKNKEYLDQLYTIEGNIYLEHRDTLAAIEAYKKGIEKSTREGIEKAQVLITLGDLYYDKKEFAKAHPCYEEAATLLSNTHEDYKRVNLLSETLGEFSQHYNTVQLQDSLQRLSQLKEDEQIVIINKIIEKVKKEDEEARKKAEDEEKKGFVEPEAINMNIAQATGEPNWYFYNPQLKASGAKEFNRVWGKRILEDNWRRKTKTNSSTISSIGGDDTEVNGDGEKPEKEDEVAKDEKGNPIPETYTVGYYLSQIPKTPEDINASNELIDESLYQIAVIYDEKLKEYNLSIESYKDYEQRFPMSDK
;
A
#
# COMPACT_ATOMS: atom_id res chain seq x y z
N MET A 1 92.14 -6.94 -8.48
CA MET A 1 91.04 -7.90 -8.24
C MET A 1 90.08 -7.29 -7.22
N ASN A 2 88.83 -7.03 -7.61
CA ASN A 2 87.61 -7.03 -6.76
C ASN A 2 86.55 -6.05 -7.28
N THR A 3 85.80 -6.46 -8.30
CA THR A 3 84.48 -5.88 -8.65
C THR A 3 83.58 -6.99 -9.19
N SER A 4 83.19 -7.95 -8.35
CA SER A 4 82.22 -9.01 -8.72
C SER A 4 81.20 -9.34 -7.61
N GLY A 5 81.00 -8.44 -6.64
CA GLY A 5 80.08 -8.69 -5.51
C GLY A 5 78.65 -8.19 -5.71
N ASN A 6 78.42 -7.13 -6.50
CA ASN A 6 77.15 -6.41 -6.51
C ASN A 6 76.09 -6.89 -7.52
N ASN A 7 76.45 -7.75 -8.47
CA ASN A 7 75.51 -8.19 -9.52
C ASN A 7 74.64 -9.39 -9.12
N ILE A 8 74.97 -10.10 -8.04
CA ILE A 8 74.20 -11.25 -7.53
C ILE A 8 73.22 -10.81 -6.43
N ILE A 9 73.53 -9.74 -5.70
CA ILE A 9 72.73 -9.28 -4.55
C ILE A 9 71.37 -8.73 -5.01
N ARG A 10 71.31 -7.95 -6.10
CA ARG A 10 70.05 -7.42 -6.66
C ARG A 10 69.06 -8.50 -7.12
N PRO A 11 69.44 -9.48 -7.97
CA PRO A 11 68.54 -10.56 -8.35
C PRO A 11 68.20 -11.46 -7.15
N LEU A 12 69.10 -11.66 -6.19
CA LEU A 12 68.80 -12.43 -4.97
C LEU A 12 67.78 -11.72 -4.06
N ILE A 13 67.84 -10.39 -3.93
CA ILE A 13 66.84 -9.57 -3.22
C ILE A 13 65.49 -9.59 -3.96
N LEU A 14 65.50 -9.54 -5.30
CA LEU A 14 64.29 -9.69 -6.12
C LEU A 14 63.69 -11.09 -5.99
N LEU A 15 64.51 -12.14 -6.01
CA LEU A 15 64.09 -13.54 -5.85
C LEU A 15 63.58 -13.82 -4.44
N THR A 16 64.21 -13.27 -3.40
CA THR A 16 63.72 -13.37 -2.01
C THR A 16 62.44 -12.55 -1.80
N GLY A 17 62.31 -11.38 -2.45
CA GLY A 17 61.05 -10.64 -2.50
C GLY A 17 59.92 -11.45 -3.13
N ILE A 18 60.21 -12.12 -4.25
CA ILE A 18 59.27 -13.01 -4.97
C ILE A 18 58.91 -14.25 -4.10
N LEU A 19 59.88 -14.89 -3.46
CA LEU A 19 59.66 -16.05 -2.57
C LEU A 19 58.88 -15.69 -1.30
N LEU A 20 59.11 -14.50 -0.72
CA LEU A 20 58.31 -13.99 0.39
C LEU A 20 56.86 -13.70 -0.02
N PHE A 21 56.64 -13.29 -1.27
CA PHE A 21 55.29 -13.15 -1.85
C PHE A 21 54.56 -14.50 -1.93
N PHE A 22 55.22 -15.57 -2.39
CA PHE A 22 54.61 -16.91 -2.47
C PHE A 22 54.35 -17.55 -1.10
N GLY A 23 55.13 -17.21 -0.07
CA GLY A 23 54.90 -17.67 1.31
C GLY A 23 53.77 -16.93 2.06
N SER A 24 53.24 -15.84 1.49
CA SER A 24 52.29 -14.92 2.13
C SER A 24 50.81 -15.28 1.91
N CYS A 25 50.51 -16.22 1.01
CA CYS A 25 49.14 -16.60 0.62
C CYS A 25 48.41 -17.51 1.63
N SER A 26 49.09 -17.95 2.69
CA SER A 26 48.53 -18.92 3.63
C SER A 26 47.87 -18.25 4.83
N THR A 27 46.58 -18.52 5.03
CA THR A 27 45.83 -18.14 6.24
C THR A 27 46.30 -18.89 7.50
N GLN A 28 47.10 -19.95 7.33
CA GLN A 28 47.67 -20.76 8.42
C GLN A 28 48.90 -20.12 9.07
N LYS A 29 49.35 -18.96 8.58
CA LYS A 29 50.45 -18.18 9.15
C LYS A 29 49.96 -16.77 9.48
N ASN A 30 50.26 -16.30 10.70
CA ASN A 30 49.95 -14.95 11.13
C ASN A 30 51.23 -14.13 11.31
N THR A 31 51.64 -13.44 10.24
CA THR A 31 52.76 -12.49 10.20
C THR A 31 52.27 -11.15 9.65
N ALA A 32 53.07 -10.08 9.79
CA ALA A 32 52.70 -8.79 9.21
C ALA A 32 52.54 -8.88 7.67
N ALA A 33 53.39 -9.65 7.00
CA ALA A 33 53.32 -9.86 5.55
C ALA A 33 52.06 -10.64 5.13
N THR A 34 51.71 -11.72 5.84
CA THR A 34 50.50 -12.50 5.51
C THR A 34 49.24 -11.68 5.76
N ARG A 35 49.16 -10.97 6.89
CA ARG A 35 48.05 -10.02 7.15
C ARG A 35 47.95 -8.94 6.07
N GLY A 36 49.08 -8.36 5.65
CA GLY A 36 49.11 -7.36 4.58
C GLY A 36 48.61 -7.90 3.23
N TYR A 37 49.05 -9.10 2.84
CA TYR A 37 48.58 -9.77 1.62
C TYR A 37 47.08 -10.05 1.67
N HIS A 38 46.61 -10.65 2.76
CA HIS A 38 45.18 -10.98 2.92
C HIS A 38 44.32 -9.71 3.05
N GLN A 39 44.81 -8.64 3.68
CA GLN A 39 44.16 -7.33 3.69
C GLN A 39 44.00 -6.80 2.26
N MET A 40 45.09 -6.76 1.50
CA MET A 40 45.10 -6.30 0.11
C MET A 40 44.09 -7.10 -0.73
N CYS A 41 44.18 -8.44 -0.71
CA CYS A 41 43.26 -9.27 -1.48
C CYS A 41 41.80 -9.09 -1.05
N THR A 42 41.53 -8.87 0.23
CA THR A 42 40.18 -8.62 0.72
C THR A 42 39.69 -7.25 0.29
N GLU A 43 40.51 -6.20 0.36
CA GLU A 43 40.14 -4.85 -0.12
C GLU A 43 39.87 -4.81 -1.62
N TYR A 44 40.64 -5.50 -2.45
CA TYR A 44 40.37 -5.53 -3.90
C TYR A 44 39.16 -6.42 -4.26
N ASN A 45 38.92 -7.52 -3.55
CA ASN A 45 37.80 -8.42 -3.83
C ASN A 45 36.45 -7.95 -3.22
N VAL A 46 36.47 -7.50 -1.96
CA VAL A 46 35.31 -6.96 -1.23
C VAL A 46 35.13 -5.48 -1.54
N GLY A 47 36.20 -4.71 -1.40
CA GLY A 47 36.14 -3.24 -1.39
C GLY A 47 35.77 -2.62 -2.72
N PHE A 48 36.12 -3.24 -3.86
CA PHE A 48 35.69 -2.74 -5.17
C PHE A 48 34.41 -3.44 -5.66
N ASN A 49 34.46 -4.77 -5.87
CA ASN A 49 33.36 -5.48 -6.53
C ASN A 49 32.10 -5.62 -5.69
N ALA A 50 32.23 -6.02 -4.41
CA ALA A 50 31.07 -6.22 -3.54
C ALA A 50 30.43 -4.87 -3.16
N LYS A 51 31.26 -3.87 -2.87
CA LYS A 51 30.81 -2.50 -2.56
C LYS A 51 30.17 -1.79 -3.75
N SER A 52 30.70 -1.99 -4.95
CA SER A 52 30.11 -1.45 -6.18
C SER A 52 28.72 -2.03 -6.42
N ALA A 53 28.60 -3.37 -6.39
CA ALA A 53 27.30 -4.05 -6.51
C ALA A 53 26.31 -3.59 -5.43
N TYR A 54 26.74 -3.52 -4.18
CA TYR A 54 25.90 -3.01 -3.08
C TYR A 54 25.42 -1.58 -3.35
N THR A 55 26.33 -0.69 -3.76
CA THR A 55 26.00 0.72 -4.02
C THR A 55 25.05 0.87 -5.19
N GLU A 56 25.22 0.08 -6.24
CA GLU A 56 24.30 -0.01 -7.37
C GLU A 56 22.93 -0.51 -6.93
N GLY A 57 22.89 -1.57 -6.12
CA GLY A 57 21.64 -2.11 -5.56
C GLY A 57 20.88 -1.07 -4.72
N ILE A 58 21.57 -0.34 -3.83
CA ILE A 58 20.97 0.77 -3.06
C ILE A 58 20.44 1.87 -3.99
N LYS A 59 21.17 2.19 -5.07
CA LYS A 59 20.70 3.17 -6.06
C LYS A 59 19.42 2.68 -6.76
N ASN A 60 19.35 1.40 -7.13
CA ASN A 60 18.18 0.82 -7.77
C ASN A 60 16.97 0.80 -6.84
N ILE A 61 17.16 0.41 -5.57
CA ILE A 61 16.12 0.51 -4.53
C ILE A 61 15.59 1.94 -4.43
N ASN A 62 16.47 2.93 -4.30
CA ASN A 62 16.07 4.33 -4.15
C ASN A 62 15.36 4.89 -5.40
N ASN A 63 15.72 4.40 -6.60
CA ASN A 63 15.11 4.83 -7.85
C ASN A 63 13.73 4.19 -8.08
N ALA A 64 13.55 2.94 -7.66
CA ALA A 64 12.30 2.20 -7.78
C ALA A 64 11.32 2.46 -6.61
N LEU A 65 11.75 3.24 -5.61
CA LEU A 65 10.93 3.50 -4.43
C LEU A 65 9.73 4.38 -4.76
N GLU A 66 8.56 3.77 -4.63
CA GLU A 66 7.27 4.45 -4.63
C GLU A 66 6.71 4.41 -3.22
N ASP A 67 6.86 5.52 -2.50
CA ASP A 67 6.31 5.69 -1.16
C ASP A 67 4.80 6.00 -1.20
N ASP A 68 4.08 5.49 -0.22
CA ASP A 68 2.77 6.00 0.18
C ASP A 68 2.95 7.18 1.13
N TYR A 69 2.66 8.39 0.64
CA TYR A 69 2.82 9.63 1.39
C TYR A 69 1.64 9.96 2.30
N THR A 70 0.57 9.17 2.26
CA THR A 70 -0.58 9.32 3.17
C THR A 70 -0.27 8.80 4.57
N GLN A 71 0.70 7.89 4.68
CA GLN A 71 1.19 7.32 5.94
C GLN A 71 2.56 7.87 6.31
N LEU A 72 2.97 7.71 7.58
CA LEU A 72 4.31 8.02 8.03
C LEU A 72 5.34 7.22 7.22
N LEU A 73 6.22 7.90 6.49
CA LEU A 73 7.17 7.20 5.61
C LEU A 73 8.14 6.34 6.45
N PRO A 74 8.43 5.10 6.02
CA PRO A 74 9.42 4.29 6.71
C PRO A 74 10.80 4.95 6.63
N VAL A 75 11.57 4.89 7.71
CA VAL A 75 12.91 5.50 7.76
C VAL A 75 13.83 4.88 6.71
N PHE A 76 13.78 3.55 6.57
CA PHE A 76 14.57 2.81 5.60
C PHE A 76 13.74 2.47 4.36
N PRO A 77 14.26 2.70 3.14
CA PRO A 77 13.56 2.34 1.90
C PRO A 77 13.15 0.87 1.82
N ILE A 78 13.96 -0.04 2.37
CA ILE A 78 13.74 -1.48 2.27
C ILE A 78 12.49 -1.97 3.03
N SER A 79 11.98 -1.17 3.97
CA SER A 79 10.71 -1.46 4.66
C SER A 79 9.53 -1.48 3.70
N ASN A 80 9.64 -0.83 2.55
CA ASN A 80 8.65 -0.94 1.49
C ASN A 80 8.82 -2.29 0.77
N GLU A 81 7.83 -3.17 0.94
CA GLU A 81 7.91 -4.54 0.44
C GLU A 81 8.08 -4.62 -1.08
N LYS A 82 7.54 -3.64 -1.82
CA LYS A 82 7.58 -3.58 -3.29
C LYS A 82 9.00 -3.44 -3.83
N VAL A 83 9.95 -2.90 -3.04
CA VAL A 83 11.33 -2.70 -3.50
C VAL A 83 12.29 -3.82 -3.08
N ARG A 84 11.88 -4.80 -2.26
CA ARG A 84 12.78 -5.85 -1.74
C ARG A 84 13.43 -6.69 -2.84
N ASN A 85 12.69 -6.95 -3.92
CA ASN A 85 13.19 -7.74 -5.05
C ASN A 85 14.03 -6.94 -6.06
N VAL A 86 13.93 -5.61 -6.07
CA VAL A 86 14.54 -4.73 -7.09
C VAL A 86 16.06 -4.89 -7.18
N ALA A 87 16.73 -5.10 -6.04
CA ALA A 87 18.18 -5.21 -5.97
C ALA A 87 18.67 -6.61 -5.59
N SER A 88 17.83 -7.64 -5.64
CA SER A 88 18.18 -9.00 -5.17
C SER A 88 19.45 -9.52 -5.85
N GLY A 89 19.59 -9.35 -7.17
CA GLY A 89 20.79 -9.78 -7.89
C GLY A 89 22.07 -9.06 -7.46
N GLN A 90 22.00 -7.74 -7.21
CA GLN A 90 23.13 -6.97 -6.68
C GLN A 90 23.48 -7.40 -5.24
N MET A 91 22.47 -7.60 -4.38
CA MET A 91 22.69 -8.05 -3.01
C MET A 91 23.26 -9.45 -2.96
N ASP A 92 22.78 -10.38 -3.79
CA ASP A 92 23.33 -11.74 -3.92
C ASP A 92 24.80 -11.73 -4.33
N ARG A 93 25.15 -10.90 -5.31
CA ARG A 93 26.55 -10.70 -5.71
C ARG A 93 27.39 -10.15 -4.57
N THR A 94 26.89 -9.19 -3.80
CA THR A 94 27.58 -8.66 -2.62
C THR A 94 27.79 -9.74 -1.56
N ILE A 95 26.74 -10.49 -1.22
CA ILE A 95 26.73 -11.59 -0.24
C ILE A 95 27.76 -12.65 -0.64
N GLU A 96 27.71 -13.13 -1.88
CA GLU A 96 28.60 -14.15 -2.41
C GLU A 96 30.07 -13.71 -2.33
N LYS A 97 30.37 -12.47 -2.73
CA LYS A 97 31.72 -11.92 -2.69
C LYS A 97 32.23 -11.75 -1.25
N CYS A 98 31.39 -11.29 -0.34
CA CYS A 98 31.75 -11.17 1.08
C CYS A 98 32.03 -12.56 1.69
N ARG A 99 31.14 -13.54 1.48
CA ARG A 99 31.34 -14.92 1.95
C ARG A 99 32.62 -15.55 1.38
N LYS A 100 32.91 -15.35 0.09
CA LYS A 100 34.15 -15.80 -0.54
C LYS A 100 35.38 -15.17 0.11
N ALA A 101 35.34 -13.87 0.40
CA ALA A 101 36.46 -13.17 1.00
C ALA A 101 36.71 -13.61 2.45
N ILE A 102 35.65 -13.72 3.27
CA ILE A 102 35.71 -14.25 4.63
C ILE A 102 36.34 -15.65 4.61
N LYS A 103 35.83 -16.55 3.75
CA LYS A 103 36.33 -17.93 3.66
C LYS A 103 37.81 -18.01 3.24
N LYS A 104 38.26 -17.15 2.31
CA LYS A 104 39.61 -17.24 1.73
C LYS A 104 40.68 -16.46 2.48
N HIS A 105 40.30 -15.40 3.20
CA HIS A 105 41.27 -14.44 3.73
C HIS A 105 41.21 -14.25 5.24
N SER A 106 40.28 -14.92 5.94
CA SER A 106 40.27 -14.94 7.40
C SER A 106 41.55 -15.54 7.97
N ILE A 107 42.18 -14.83 8.90
CA ILE A 107 43.31 -15.35 9.69
C ILE A 107 42.85 -15.34 11.15
N THR A 108 42.55 -16.52 11.69
CA THR A 108 42.14 -16.71 13.09
C THR A 108 43.27 -17.20 14.00
N LYS A 109 44.36 -17.70 13.39
CA LYS A 109 45.52 -18.21 14.13
C LYS A 109 46.22 -17.09 14.89
N LYS A 110 46.50 -17.29 16.18
CA LYS A 110 47.26 -16.35 17.01
C LYS A 110 48.67 -16.09 16.43
N PRO A 111 49.16 -14.84 16.44
CA PRO A 111 50.53 -14.55 16.06
C PRO A 111 51.50 -15.12 17.10
N LYS A 112 52.79 -15.23 16.75
CA LYS A 112 53.81 -15.62 17.74
C LYS A 112 53.80 -14.62 18.91
N LYS A 113 53.72 -15.14 20.14
CA LYS A 113 53.66 -14.31 21.35
C LYS A 113 54.97 -13.56 21.55
N ASN A 114 54.88 -12.26 21.79
CA ASN A 114 56.00 -11.40 22.11
C ASN A 114 55.98 -11.12 23.62
N TYR A 115 56.75 -11.90 24.37
CA TYR A 115 56.81 -11.80 25.83
C TYR A 115 57.28 -10.42 26.31
N LYS A 116 58.07 -9.68 25.51
CA LYS A 116 58.52 -8.33 25.87
C LYS A 116 57.37 -7.32 25.90
N LYS A 117 56.32 -7.54 25.10
CA LYS A 117 55.11 -6.70 25.05
C LYS A 117 53.96 -7.28 25.88
N ALA A 118 54.20 -8.31 26.69
CA ALA A 118 53.10 -9.00 27.39
C ALA A 118 52.30 -8.11 28.33
N LYS A 119 52.89 -7.02 28.85
CA LYS A 119 52.22 -6.03 29.72
C LYS A 119 51.60 -4.85 28.97
N ASP A 120 51.84 -4.72 27.66
CA ASP A 120 51.32 -3.65 26.82
C ASP A 120 49.85 -3.94 26.49
N LEU A 121 48.96 -2.99 26.81
CA LEU A 121 47.51 -3.17 26.67
C LEU A 121 47.09 -3.30 25.20
N ASP A 122 47.69 -2.53 24.29
CA ASP A 122 47.40 -2.60 22.85
C ASP A 122 47.87 -3.92 22.25
N TYR A 123 49.01 -4.43 22.73
CA TYR A 123 49.50 -5.75 22.35
C TYR A 123 48.59 -6.87 22.85
N GLN A 124 48.14 -6.82 24.11
CA GLN A 124 47.19 -7.79 24.64
C GLN A 124 45.88 -7.76 23.85
N TYR A 125 45.38 -6.56 23.57
CA TYR A 125 44.20 -6.35 22.75
C TYR A 125 44.35 -6.99 21.37
N PHE A 126 45.42 -6.65 20.65
CA PHE A 126 45.72 -7.23 19.34
C PHE A 126 45.88 -8.75 19.42
N TYR A 127 46.66 -9.26 20.37
CA TYR A 127 46.91 -10.69 20.54
C TYR A 127 45.63 -11.47 20.85
N ASN A 128 44.66 -10.87 21.53
CA ASN A 128 43.43 -11.55 21.91
C ASN A 128 42.33 -11.54 20.84
N GLN A 129 42.52 -10.85 19.70
CA GLN A 129 41.57 -10.87 18.58
C GLN A 129 41.35 -12.27 17.98
N GLU A 130 40.13 -12.53 17.51
CA GLU A 130 39.79 -13.76 16.77
C GLU A 130 39.96 -13.62 15.25
N GLU A 131 40.03 -12.39 14.73
CA GLU A 131 40.32 -12.09 13.33
C GLU A 131 41.37 -10.99 13.24
N TYR A 132 42.43 -11.27 12.48
CA TYR A 132 43.59 -10.40 12.34
C TYR A 132 43.61 -9.60 11.03
N VAL A 133 42.67 -9.85 10.12
CA VAL A 133 42.53 -9.13 8.84
C VAL A 133 41.34 -8.18 8.89
N GLN A 134 41.61 -6.87 8.85
CA GLN A 134 40.58 -5.84 8.97
C GLN A 134 39.54 -5.92 7.84
N GLY A 135 39.98 -6.19 6.61
CA GLY A 135 39.11 -6.31 5.46
C GLY A 135 38.07 -7.44 5.60
N VAL A 136 38.37 -8.48 6.39
CA VAL A 136 37.42 -9.56 6.67
C VAL A 136 36.32 -9.08 7.62
N LYS A 137 36.66 -8.24 8.60
CA LYS A 137 35.65 -7.57 9.45
C LYS A 137 34.76 -6.64 8.63
N ASP A 138 35.33 -5.88 7.70
CA ASP A 138 34.58 -5.03 6.78
C ASP A 138 33.66 -5.85 5.86
N ALA A 139 34.11 -7.03 5.42
CA ALA A 139 33.31 -7.97 4.64
C ALA A 139 32.11 -8.51 5.43
N TRP A 140 32.30 -8.83 6.71
CA TRP A 140 31.20 -9.22 7.60
C TRP A 140 30.16 -8.12 7.78
N ILE A 141 30.58 -6.86 7.99
CA ILE A 141 29.66 -5.73 8.08
C ILE A 141 28.89 -5.54 6.76
N LEU A 142 29.58 -5.61 5.61
CA LEU A 142 28.94 -5.47 4.30
C LEU A 142 27.99 -6.63 3.98
N LEU A 143 28.32 -7.86 4.42
CA LEU A 143 27.45 -9.03 4.31
C LEU A 143 26.12 -8.79 5.01
N GLY A 144 26.13 -8.45 6.31
CA GLY A 144 24.91 -8.22 7.07
C GLY A 144 24.08 -7.06 6.53
N LYS A 145 24.72 -6.01 5.99
CA LYS A 145 24.03 -4.91 5.28
C LYS A 145 23.37 -5.35 3.99
N ALA A 146 24.02 -6.23 3.22
CA ALA A 146 23.46 -6.75 1.98
C ALA A 146 22.28 -7.68 2.24
N GLU A 147 22.36 -8.52 3.29
CA GLU A 147 21.24 -9.34 3.76
C GLU A 147 20.06 -8.45 4.18
N PHE A 148 20.31 -7.38 4.96
CA PHE A 148 19.28 -6.40 5.34
C PHE A 148 18.61 -5.76 4.11
N ASN A 149 19.39 -5.24 3.17
CA ASN A 149 18.86 -4.58 1.97
C ASN A 149 18.34 -5.55 0.91
N LYS A 150 18.46 -6.86 1.13
CA LYS A 150 17.76 -7.91 0.39
C LYS A 150 16.39 -8.23 1.01
N GLY A 151 16.11 -7.74 2.23
CA GLY A 151 14.95 -8.13 3.03
C GLY A 151 15.15 -9.41 3.84
N ASP A 152 16.36 -9.98 3.86
CA ASP A 152 16.73 -11.11 4.72
C ASP A 152 17.12 -10.59 6.12
N PHE A 153 16.11 -10.11 6.86
CA PHE A 153 16.32 -9.51 8.18
C PHE A 153 16.81 -10.52 9.21
N ILE A 154 16.34 -11.78 9.15
CA ILE A 154 16.80 -12.86 10.03
C ILE A 154 18.28 -13.18 9.75
N GLY A 155 18.67 -13.32 8.48
CA GLY A 155 20.06 -13.53 8.08
C GLY A 155 20.94 -12.38 8.54
N SER A 156 20.49 -11.14 8.32
CA SER A 156 21.18 -9.94 8.76
C SER A 156 21.42 -9.92 10.29
N ALA A 157 20.36 -10.15 11.07
CA ALA A 157 20.43 -10.21 12.53
C ALA A 157 21.39 -11.32 13.01
N SER A 158 21.36 -12.48 12.36
CA SER A 158 22.24 -13.61 12.65
C SER A 158 23.70 -13.28 12.36
N THR A 159 23.99 -12.65 11.22
CA THR A 159 25.33 -12.16 10.86
C THR A 159 25.84 -11.16 11.88
N PHE A 160 25.03 -10.18 12.31
CA PHE A 160 25.46 -9.20 13.31
C PHE A 160 25.60 -9.80 14.71
N SER A 161 24.77 -10.78 15.09
CA SER A 161 24.94 -11.56 16.32
C SER A 161 26.28 -12.31 16.34
N TYR A 162 26.65 -12.94 15.21
CA TYR A 162 27.96 -13.58 15.03
C TYR A 162 29.10 -12.58 15.24
N ILE A 163 29.00 -11.38 14.65
CA ILE A 163 30.01 -10.32 14.78
C ILE A 163 30.16 -9.88 16.24
N GLN A 164 29.07 -9.74 16.99
CA GLN A 164 29.14 -9.37 18.41
C GLN A 164 29.84 -10.43 19.25
N LYS A 165 29.57 -11.71 18.97
CA LYS A 165 30.17 -12.84 19.68
C LYS A 165 31.67 -12.97 19.41
N HIS A 166 32.09 -12.78 18.15
CA HIS A 166 33.45 -13.08 17.70
C HIS A 166 34.39 -11.86 17.66
N TYR A 167 33.85 -10.64 17.69
CA TYR A 167 34.63 -9.39 17.69
C TYR A 167 34.35 -8.47 18.90
N PRO A 168 34.23 -9.00 20.15
CA PRO A 168 33.80 -8.21 21.31
C PRO A 168 34.82 -7.14 21.70
N SER A 169 36.10 -7.32 21.34
CA SER A 169 37.14 -6.36 21.62
C SER A 169 37.07 -5.15 20.66
N ASP A 170 36.63 -5.34 19.43
CA ASP A 170 36.58 -4.29 18.39
C ASP A 170 35.36 -3.38 18.59
N LYS A 171 35.53 -2.33 19.40
CA LYS A 171 34.45 -1.42 19.80
C LYS A 171 33.70 -0.80 18.61
N GLU A 172 34.40 -0.44 17.54
CA GLU A 172 33.78 0.14 16.35
C GLU A 172 32.91 -0.91 15.63
N ILE A 173 33.45 -2.12 15.43
CA ILE A 173 32.74 -3.22 14.79
C ILE A 173 31.57 -3.73 15.65
N LEU A 174 31.77 -3.83 16.96
CA LEU A 174 30.74 -4.22 17.93
C LEU A 174 29.59 -3.20 17.93
N THR A 175 29.90 -1.91 17.92
CA THR A 175 28.90 -0.84 17.84
C THR A 175 28.11 -0.92 16.54
N LYS A 176 28.79 -1.09 15.39
CA LYS A 176 28.11 -1.31 14.10
C LYS A 176 27.19 -2.52 14.14
N ALA A 177 27.66 -3.63 14.70
CA ALA A 177 26.88 -4.86 14.78
C ALA A 177 25.60 -4.69 15.60
N ARG A 178 25.67 -4.02 16.76
CA ARG A 178 24.49 -3.73 17.57
C ARG A 178 23.51 -2.81 16.85
N ILE A 179 24.01 -1.76 16.19
CA ILE A 179 23.17 -0.84 15.41
C ILE A 179 22.40 -1.58 14.32
N TYR A 180 23.09 -2.36 13.48
CA TYR A 180 22.43 -3.03 12.36
C TYR A 180 21.61 -4.25 12.78
N GLN A 181 21.95 -4.95 13.87
CA GLN A 181 21.08 -5.97 14.44
C GLN A 181 19.77 -5.35 14.96
N ALA A 182 19.84 -4.21 15.63
CA ALA A 182 18.64 -3.49 16.09
C ALA A 182 17.76 -3.02 14.91
N GLN A 183 18.37 -2.56 13.81
CA GLN A 183 17.62 -2.26 12.57
C GLN A 183 16.89 -3.50 12.06
N ALA A 184 17.58 -4.65 11.96
CA ALA A 184 16.98 -5.90 11.49
C ALA A 184 15.82 -6.37 12.39
N TYR A 185 15.96 -6.29 13.72
CA TYR A 185 14.87 -6.59 14.63
C TYR A 185 13.68 -5.63 14.48
N GLY A 186 13.94 -4.33 14.29
CA GLY A 186 12.86 -3.36 14.05
C GLY A 186 12.09 -3.62 12.76
N GLU A 187 12.74 -4.10 11.70
CA GLU A 187 12.06 -4.45 10.44
C GLU A 187 11.21 -5.73 10.57
N MET A 188 11.50 -6.58 11.55
CA MET A 188 10.67 -7.74 11.91
C MET A 188 9.60 -7.42 12.96
N ASP A 189 9.45 -6.14 13.33
CA ASP A 189 8.61 -5.65 14.43
C ASP A 189 8.90 -6.31 15.79
N TRP A 190 10.12 -6.84 15.97
CA TRP A 190 10.65 -7.34 17.25
C TRP A 190 11.25 -6.19 18.05
N ILE A 191 10.38 -5.25 18.44
CA ILE A 191 10.79 -3.95 18.98
C ILE A 191 11.50 -4.08 20.32
N TYR A 192 11.08 -5.02 21.17
CA TYR A 192 11.72 -5.27 22.45
C TYR A 192 13.18 -5.72 22.28
N GLU A 193 13.42 -6.71 21.41
CA GLU A 193 14.75 -7.23 21.07
C GLU A 193 15.62 -6.15 20.40
N ALA A 194 15.02 -5.32 19.55
CA ALA A 194 15.69 -4.20 18.92
C ALA A 194 16.20 -3.19 19.96
N GLU A 195 15.34 -2.76 20.89
CA GLU A 195 15.71 -1.83 21.96
C GLU A 195 16.71 -2.46 22.95
N GLU A 196 16.56 -3.74 23.29
CA GLU A 196 17.48 -4.46 24.19
C GLU A 196 18.90 -4.49 23.61
N VAL A 197 19.07 -4.87 22.35
CA VAL A 197 20.38 -4.88 21.69
C VAL A 197 20.94 -3.46 21.53
N PHE A 198 20.10 -2.49 21.18
CA PHE A 198 20.53 -1.11 21.00
C PHE A 198 21.00 -0.47 22.32
N SER A 199 20.34 -0.78 23.44
CA SER A 199 20.68 -0.27 24.77
C SER A 199 22.09 -0.69 25.25
N LYS A 200 22.64 -1.78 24.69
CA LYS A 200 23.99 -2.27 25.01
C LYS A 200 25.10 -1.41 24.37
N ILE A 201 24.78 -0.44 23.52
CA ILE A 201 25.77 0.45 22.91
C ILE A 201 26.23 1.47 23.95
N ASN A 202 27.52 1.46 24.27
CA ASN A 202 28.12 2.50 25.10
C ASN A 202 28.29 3.78 24.27
N GLU A 203 27.70 4.88 24.70
CA GLU A 203 27.76 6.16 23.99
C GLU A 203 29.20 6.68 23.81
N LEU A 204 30.12 6.32 24.70
CA LEU A 204 31.54 6.68 24.60
C LEU A 204 32.28 5.97 23.44
N ASP A 205 31.72 4.87 22.93
CA ASP A 205 32.30 4.12 21.82
C ASP A 205 31.80 4.65 20.45
N ILE A 206 30.86 5.60 20.45
CA ILE A 206 30.33 6.23 19.24
C ILE A 206 31.37 7.20 18.66
N ASN A 207 31.74 7.00 17.40
CA ASN A 207 32.73 7.82 16.71
C ASN A 207 32.18 8.34 15.37
N SER A 208 32.98 9.11 14.62
CA SER A 208 32.56 9.72 13.36
C SER A 208 32.03 8.74 12.31
N LYS A 209 32.43 7.45 12.37
CA LYS A 209 32.00 6.41 11.43
C LYS A 209 30.70 5.70 11.84
N THR A 210 30.32 5.74 13.12
CA THR A 210 29.12 5.04 13.63
C THR A 210 28.01 6.01 14.03
N ASN A 211 28.34 7.26 14.33
CA ASN A 211 27.42 8.27 14.86
C ASN A 211 26.20 8.50 13.95
N LYS A 212 26.39 8.52 12.62
CA LYS A 212 25.28 8.67 11.67
C LYS A 212 24.29 7.52 11.78
N ASP A 213 24.78 6.28 11.68
CA ASP A 213 23.96 5.07 11.75
C ASP A 213 23.30 4.92 13.13
N TYR A 214 24.02 5.24 14.22
CA TYR A 214 23.46 5.26 15.57
C TYR A 214 22.28 6.23 15.67
N THR A 215 22.48 7.48 15.24
CA THR A 215 21.47 8.53 15.37
C THR A 215 20.18 8.17 14.63
N ILE A 216 20.30 7.74 13.37
CA ILE A 216 19.12 7.39 12.57
C ILE A 216 18.42 6.13 13.11
N THR A 217 19.17 5.17 13.65
CA THR A 217 18.60 3.96 14.26
C THR A 217 17.85 4.30 15.55
N LYS A 218 18.40 5.18 16.39
CA LYS A 218 17.70 5.65 17.60
C LYS A 218 16.37 6.32 17.23
N ALA A 219 16.38 7.22 16.24
CA ALA A 219 15.16 7.83 15.72
C ALA A 219 14.17 6.77 15.20
N TYR A 220 14.65 5.82 14.41
CA TYR A 220 13.85 4.75 13.83
C TYR A 220 13.15 3.88 14.89
N LEU A 221 13.88 3.44 15.93
CA LEU A 221 13.28 2.63 17.01
C LEU A 221 12.24 3.43 17.79
N LEU A 222 12.50 4.71 18.09
CA LEU A 222 11.53 5.58 18.74
C LEU A 222 10.26 5.76 17.88
N ILE A 223 10.40 5.88 16.57
CA ILE A 223 9.28 5.95 15.62
C ILE A 223 8.47 4.64 15.63
N LYS A 224 9.14 3.49 15.56
CA LYS A 224 8.50 2.16 15.63
C LYS A 224 7.73 1.96 16.95
N SER A 225 8.26 2.49 18.05
CA SER A 225 7.61 2.48 19.38
C SER A 225 6.57 3.60 19.56
N LYS A 226 6.21 4.35 18.50
CA LYS A 226 5.28 5.50 18.51
C LYS A 226 5.68 6.64 19.45
N ARG A 227 6.94 6.70 19.88
CA ARG A 227 7.52 7.76 20.73
C ARG A 227 8.00 8.93 19.88
N TYR A 228 7.05 9.58 19.20
CA TYR A 228 7.35 10.56 18.15
C TYR A 228 8.09 11.81 18.66
N GLU A 229 7.72 12.34 19.83
CA GLU A 229 8.40 13.50 20.41
C GLU A 229 9.88 13.23 20.69
N GLU A 230 10.20 12.06 21.24
CA GLU A 230 11.58 11.64 21.52
C GLU A 230 12.38 11.40 20.23
N ALA A 231 11.73 10.97 19.14
CA ALA A 231 12.40 10.72 17.86
C ALA A 231 12.88 12.01 17.16
N ILE A 232 12.17 13.12 17.34
CA ILE A 232 12.43 14.41 16.68
C ILE A 232 13.88 14.91 16.81
N PRO A 233 14.48 15.04 18.01
CA PRO A 233 15.86 15.52 18.14
C PRO A 233 16.85 14.60 17.41
N HIS A 234 16.62 13.28 17.41
CA HIS A 234 17.47 12.34 16.69
C HIS A 234 17.32 12.49 15.18
N MET A 235 16.10 12.69 14.66
CA MET A 235 15.88 12.98 13.24
C MET A 235 16.55 14.29 12.81
N GLN A 236 16.52 15.33 13.63
CA GLN A 236 17.21 16.61 13.33
C GLN A 236 18.72 16.41 13.21
N ILE A 237 19.33 15.66 14.12
CA ILE A 237 20.76 15.34 14.07
C ILE A 237 21.08 14.50 12.82
N ALA A 238 20.21 13.53 12.47
CA ALA A 238 20.39 12.69 11.29
C ALA A 238 20.35 13.51 9.99
N ILE A 239 19.42 14.46 9.87
CA ILE A 239 19.33 15.39 8.72
C ILE A 239 20.62 16.21 8.59
N ASN A 240 21.11 16.79 9.68
CA ASN A 240 22.33 17.63 9.65
C ASN A 240 23.59 16.86 9.21
N LYS A 241 23.62 15.54 9.43
CA LYS A 241 24.72 14.65 9.04
C LYS A 241 24.51 13.97 7.69
N GLU A 242 23.38 14.18 7.03
CA GLU A 242 23.08 13.55 5.75
C GLU A 242 23.54 14.44 4.57
N HIS A 243 24.37 13.87 3.72
CA HIS A 243 24.90 14.56 2.54
C HIS A 243 24.16 14.16 1.27
N LYS A 244 23.54 12.98 1.24
CA LYS A 244 22.79 12.48 0.09
C LYS A 244 21.42 13.14 0.05
N LYS A 245 21.14 13.89 -1.01
CA LYS A 245 19.87 14.62 -1.18
C LYS A 245 18.62 13.74 -1.15
N PHE A 246 18.71 12.50 -1.63
CA PHE A 246 17.63 11.52 -1.49
C PHE A 246 17.21 11.35 -0.02
N TYR A 247 18.13 10.87 0.83
CA TYR A 247 17.85 10.65 2.26
C TYR A 247 17.56 11.95 3.01
N SER A 248 18.26 13.04 2.69
CA SER A 248 18.01 14.33 3.34
C SER A 248 16.58 14.83 3.08
N SER A 249 16.09 14.75 1.84
CA SER A 249 14.70 15.10 1.53
C SER A 249 13.69 14.17 2.21
N ARG A 250 13.97 12.86 2.25
CA ARG A 250 13.14 11.86 2.96
C ARG A 250 13.07 12.14 4.46
N TYR A 251 14.20 12.35 5.11
CA TYR A 251 14.24 12.59 6.55
C TYR A 251 13.57 13.91 6.93
N ASN A 252 13.71 14.96 6.10
CA ASN A 252 12.95 16.19 6.28
C ASN A 252 11.44 15.94 6.12
N PHE A 253 11.02 15.10 5.18
CA PHE A 253 9.61 14.76 5.01
C PHE A 253 9.06 14.00 6.23
N ILE A 254 9.75 12.94 6.67
CA ILE A 254 9.43 12.16 7.88
C ILE A 254 9.34 13.09 9.09
N LEU A 255 10.31 13.99 9.26
CA LEU A 255 10.29 14.92 10.39
C LEU A 255 9.10 15.89 10.32
N GLY A 256 8.70 16.32 9.11
CA GLY A 256 7.46 17.05 8.91
C GLY A 256 6.22 16.26 9.37
N GLN A 257 6.15 14.98 9.03
CA GLN A 257 5.06 14.08 9.46
C GLN A 257 5.07 13.86 10.98
N LEU A 258 6.24 13.67 11.60
CA LEU A 258 6.34 13.56 13.06
C LEU A 258 5.81 14.81 13.76
N TYR A 259 6.14 16.01 13.25
CA TYR A 259 5.59 17.25 13.79
C TYR A 259 4.07 17.36 13.61
N LEU A 260 3.50 16.81 12.53
CA LEU A 260 2.04 16.74 12.37
C LEU A 260 1.41 15.80 13.39
N LEU A 261 2.00 14.62 13.62
CA LEU A 261 1.51 13.64 14.58
C LEU A 261 1.46 14.18 16.02
N ILE A 262 2.37 15.10 16.36
CA ILE A 262 2.38 15.77 17.68
C ILE A 262 1.68 17.15 17.66
N GLY A 263 0.91 17.46 16.62
CA GLY A 263 0.09 18.68 16.52
C GLY A 263 0.85 19.98 16.21
N GLN A 264 2.15 19.93 15.94
CA GLN A 264 3.00 21.10 15.72
C GLN A 264 3.11 21.50 14.23
N LYS A 265 1.97 21.92 13.63
CA LYS A 265 1.88 22.29 12.20
C LYS A 265 2.94 23.32 11.75
N ARG A 266 3.27 24.31 12.58
CA ARG A 266 4.27 25.35 12.24
C ARG A 266 5.67 24.77 12.01
N ASN A 267 6.05 23.78 12.82
CA ASN A 267 7.32 23.07 12.64
C ASN A 267 7.26 22.14 11.43
N ALA A 268 6.13 21.47 11.22
CA ALA A 268 5.93 20.62 10.03
C ALA A 268 6.17 21.40 8.72
N ILE A 269 5.64 22.63 8.59
CA ILE A 269 5.85 23.50 7.42
C ILE A 269 7.35 23.72 7.14
N LYS A 270 8.16 23.98 8.18
CA LYS A 270 9.61 24.19 8.03
C LYS A 270 10.27 22.99 7.36
N TYR A 271 9.93 21.79 7.80
CA TYR A 271 10.55 20.55 7.33
C TYR A 271 10.00 20.08 5.98
N PHE A 272 8.70 20.24 5.71
CA PHE A 272 8.17 20.00 4.36
C PHE A 272 8.75 20.97 3.31
N LYS A 273 9.00 22.23 3.68
CA LYS A 273 9.70 23.18 2.81
C LYS A 273 11.14 22.74 2.52
N ALA A 274 11.85 22.24 3.52
CA ALA A 274 13.18 21.68 3.33
C ALA A 274 13.15 20.42 2.45
N ALA A 275 12.21 19.50 2.69
CA ALA A 275 12.01 18.30 1.89
C ALA A 275 11.79 18.65 0.41
N ASN A 276 10.86 19.57 0.12
CA ASN A 276 10.57 20.03 -1.23
C ASN A 276 11.81 20.63 -1.92
N LYS A 277 12.59 21.46 -1.21
CA LYS A 277 13.81 22.10 -1.75
C LYS A 277 14.91 21.09 -2.08
N GLU A 278 15.05 20.05 -1.28
CA GLU A 278 16.13 19.07 -1.43
C GLU A 278 15.79 17.89 -2.34
N ALA A 279 14.50 17.64 -2.54
CA ALA A 279 14.00 16.54 -3.33
C ALA A 279 14.51 16.59 -4.77
N ARG A 280 14.96 15.43 -5.26
CA ARG A 280 15.45 15.24 -6.63
C ARG A 280 14.51 14.44 -7.52
N ASN A 281 13.60 13.68 -6.91
CA ASN A 281 12.52 13.02 -7.63
C ASN A 281 11.24 13.88 -7.56
N TYR A 282 10.40 13.75 -8.58
CA TYR A 282 9.17 14.52 -8.71
C TYR A 282 8.18 14.21 -7.58
N GLN A 283 8.08 12.93 -7.20
CA GLN A 283 7.10 12.46 -6.24
C GLN A 283 7.26 13.11 -4.85
N MET A 284 8.48 13.16 -4.32
CA MET A 284 8.80 13.82 -3.05
C MET A 284 8.56 15.35 -3.14
N GLN A 285 8.90 15.98 -4.27
CA GLN A 285 8.61 17.41 -4.47
C GLN A 285 7.11 17.68 -4.45
N TYR A 286 6.35 16.87 -5.17
CA TYR A 286 4.89 16.96 -5.28
C TYR A 286 4.23 16.80 -3.91
N ASN A 287 4.52 15.72 -3.20
CA ASN A 287 3.91 15.43 -1.90
C ASN A 287 4.33 16.43 -0.81
N ALA A 288 5.60 16.83 -0.77
CA ALA A 288 6.04 17.87 0.16
C ALA A 288 5.30 19.20 -0.09
N LYS A 289 4.96 19.51 -1.35
CA LYS A 289 4.17 20.68 -1.70
C LYS A 289 2.70 20.55 -1.29
N LEU A 290 2.10 19.37 -1.45
CA LEU A 290 0.74 19.10 -0.95
C LEU A 290 0.66 19.28 0.56
N MET A 291 1.60 18.71 1.31
CA MET A 291 1.66 18.87 2.76
C MET A 291 1.82 20.33 3.19
N LEU A 292 2.62 21.13 2.46
CA LEU A 292 2.72 22.57 2.71
C LEU A 292 1.37 23.28 2.54
N PHE A 293 0.61 22.94 1.51
CA PHE A 293 -0.70 23.54 1.24
C PHE A 293 -1.72 23.19 2.33
N GLN A 294 -1.72 21.94 2.78
CA GLN A 294 -2.57 21.50 3.88
C GLN A 294 -2.21 22.19 5.20
N CYS A 295 -0.91 22.38 5.48
CA CYS A 295 -0.47 22.97 6.74
C CYS A 295 -0.60 24.51 6.78
N ASP A 296 -0.53 25.21 5.65
CA ASP A 296 -0.62 26.68 5.59
C ASP A 296 -2.08 27.15 5.57
N THR A 297 -2.68 27.18 6.75
CA THR A 297 -4.07 27.62 6.96
C THR A 297 -4.28 29.10 6.67
N LYS A 298 -3.25 29.95 6.77
CA LYS A 298 -3.39 31.40 6.56
C LYS A 298 -3.65 31.75 5.10
N ASN A 299 -3.05 31.01 4.17
CA ASN A 299 -3.17 31.26 2.74
C ASN A 299 -4.04 30.22 2.02
N TRP A 300 -4.97 29.56 2.73
CA TRP A 300 -5.71 28.42 2.21
C TRP A 300 -6.39 28.68 0.86
N LYS A 301 -7.05 29.83 0.66
CA LYS A 301 -7.67 30.18 -0.64
C LYS A 301 -6.66 30.23 -1.80
N LYS A 302 -5.44 30.70 -1.54
CA LYS A 302 -4.36 30.72 -2.53
C LYS A 302 -3.82 29.31 -2.79
N ASN A 303 -3.79 28.48 -1.75
CA ASN A 303 -3.39 27.07 -1.84
C ASN A 303 -4.40 26.27 -2.67
N ILE A 304 -5.71 26.44 -2.44
CA ILE A 304 -6.79 25.89 -3.27
C ILE A 304 -6.59 26.26 -4.75
N LYS A 305 -6.41 27.55 -5.08
CA LYS A 305 -6.14 27.97 -6.47
C LYS A 305 -4.88 27.34 -7.07
N SER A 306 -3.90 27.00 -6.24
CA SER A 306 -2.67 26.34 -6.67
C SER A 306 -2.88 24.83 -6.86
N LEU A 307 -3.70 24.19 -6.02
CA LEU A 307 -4.18 22.81 -6.18
C LEU A 307 -4.98 22.68 -7.48
N GLU A 308 -5.96 23.54 -7.74
CA GLU A 308 -6.73 23.54 -9.01
C GLU A 308 -5.83 23.66 -10.26
N LYS A 309 -4.80 24.51 -10.21
CA LYS A 309 -3.80 24.62 -11.28
C LYS A 309 -2.96 23.36 -11.42
N MET A 310 -2.62 22.71 -10.31
CA MET A 310 -1.93 21.44 -10.32
C MET A 310 -2.81 20.33 -10.90
N ALA A 311 -4.11 20.30 -10.61
CA ALA A 311 -5.04 19.32 -11.16
C ALA A 311 -5.16 19.39 -12.69
N LYS A 312 -4.97 20.58 -13.27
CA LYS A 312 -4.97 20.78 -14.74
C LYS A 312 -3.67 20.36 -15.43
N ASN A 313 -2.59 20.11 -14.68
CA ASN A 313 -1.31 19.74 -15.27
C ASN A 313 -1.30 18.25 -15.64
N SER A 314 -0.95 17.92 -16.89
CA SER A 314 -0.91 16.55 -17.38
C SER A 314 0.04 15.63 -16.58
N LYS A 315 1.09 16.19 -15.95
CA LYS A 315 2.02 15.44 -15.09
C LYS A 315 1.39 14.95 -13.79
N ASN A 316 0.26 15.54 -13.37
CA ASN A 316 -0.44 15.21 -12.15
C ASN A 316 -1.63 14.27 -12.35
N LYS A 317 -1.84 13.76 -13.57
CA LYS A 317 -3.00 12.91 -13.89
C LYS A 317 -3.15 11.71 -12.97
N GLU A 318 -2.03 11.12 -12.55
CA GLU A 318 -2.00 9.96 -11.65
C GLU A 318 -2.19 10.32 -10.18
N TYR A 319 -2.15 11.61 -9.81
CA TYR A 319 -2.21 12.12 -8.43
C TYR A 319 -3.45 12.98 -8.15
N LEU A 320 -4.46 12.93 -9.03
CA LEU A 320 -5.64 13.79 -8.91
C LEU A 320 -6.45 13.48 -7.66
N ASP A 321 -6.55 12.22 -7.28
CA ASP A 321 -7.17 11.76 -6.04
C ASP A 321 -6.54 12.42 -4.80
N GLN A 322 -5.21 12.35 -4.68
CA GLN A 322 -4.47 12.96 -3.58
C GLN A 322 -4.69 14.47 -3.54
N LEU A 323 -4.70 15.12 -4.70
CA LEU A 323 -4.90 16.55 -4.81
C LEU A 323 -6.28 16.99 -4.30
N TYR A 324 -7.35 16.33 -4.78
CA TYR A 324 -8.71 16.64 -4.36
C TYR A 324 -8.97 16.25 -2.90
N THR A 325 -8.31 15.21 -2.39
CA THR A 325 -8.34 14.85 -0.97
C THR A 325 -7.78 15.98 -0.11
N ILE A 326 -6.62 16.53 -0.49
CA ILE A 326 -6.02 17.68 0.20
C ILE A 326 -6.92 18.92 0.10
N GLU A 327 -7.55 19.13 -1.06
CA GLU A 327 -8.51 20.22 -1.24
C GLU A 327 -9.70 20.08 -0.26
N GLY A 328 -10.27 18.87 -0.17
CA GLY A 328 -11.34 18.55 0.77
C GLY A 328 -10.93 18.75 2.23
N ASN A 329 -9.74 18.29 2.61
CA ASN A 329 -9.19 18.48 3.96
C ASN A 329 -9.05 19.98 4.30
N ILE A 330 -8.60 20.79 3.34
CA ILE A 330 -8.47 22.24 3.53
C ILE A 330 -9.85 22.88 3.72
N TYR A 331 -10.84 22.53 2.89
CA TYR A 331 -12.20 23.06 3.05
C TYR A 331 -12.81 22.66 4.40
N LEU A 332 -12.63 21.40 4.80
CA LEU A 332 -13.13 20.88 6.06
C LEU A 332 -12.51 21.60 7.27
N GLU A 333 -11.20 21.85 7.26
CA GLU A 333 -10.51 22.64 8.30
C GLU A 333 -11.06 24.07 8.41
N HIS A 334 -11.59 24.61 7.30
CA HIS A 334 -12.21 25.94 7.25
C HIS A 334 -13.74 25.91 7.35
N ARG A 335 -14.32 24.78 7.76
CA ARG A 335 -15.76 24.57 7.97
C ARG A 335 -16.62 24.75 6.71
N ASP A 336 -16.04 24.59 5.52
CA ASP A 336 -16.77 24.56 4.26
C ASP A 336 -17.09 23.10 3.88
N THR A 337 -18.04 22.50 4.60
CA THR A 337 -18.39 21.09 4.43
C THR A 337 -18.95 20.80 3.02
N LEU A 338 -19.64 21.76 2.40
CA LEU A 338 -20.17 21.58 1.05
C LEU A 338 -19.04 21.47 0.02
N ALA A 339 -18.08 22.40 0.04
CA ALA A 339 -16.93 22.32 -0.84
C ALA A 339 -16.05 21.10 -0.55
N ALA A 340 -15.94 20.70 0.72
CA ALA A 340 -15.20 19.50 1.11
C ALA A 340 -15.81 18.22 0.51
N ILE A 341 -17.12 18.03 0.62
CA ILE A 341 -17.85 16.90 0.04
C ILE A 341 -17.64 16.84 -1.48
N GLU A 342 -17.78 17.97 -2.17
CA GLU A 342 -17.59 18.04 -3.62
C GLU A 342 -16.13 17.74 -4.04
N ALA A 343 -15.16 18.18 -3.25
CA ALA A 343 -13.76 17.84 -3.48
C ALA A 343 -13.51 16.34 -3.28
N TYR A 344 -13.99 15.73 -2.20
CA TYR A 344 -13.82 14.29 -1.97
C TYR A 344 -14.47 13.43 -3.05
N LYS A 345 -15.69 13.77 -3.51
CA LYS A 345 -16.34 13.09 -4.64
C LYS A 345 -15.47 13.13 -5.90
N LYS A 346 -14.92 14.30 -6.23
CA LYS A 346 -13.99 14.44 -7.37
C LYS A 346 -12.73 13.60 -7.16
N GLY A 347 -12.21 13.54 -5.93
CA GLY A 347 -11.08 12.69 -5.58
C GLY A 347 -11.34 11.22 -5.84
N ILE A 348 -12.50 10.71 -5.40
CA ILE A 348 -12.93 9.33 -5.62
C ILE A 348 -13.14 9.05 -7.11
N GLU A 349 -13.84 9.93 -7.84
CA GLU A 349 -14.11 9.79 -9.27
C GLU A 349 -12.83 9.81 -10.12
N LYS A 350 -11.83 10.60 -9.73
CA LYS A 350 -10.55 10.71 -10.43
C LYS A 350 -9.48 9.77 -9.91
N SER A 351 -9.77 8.97 -8.88
CA SER A 351 -8.80 7.99 -8.39
C SER A 351 -8.61 6.89 -9.42
N THR A 352 -7.37 6.71 -9.85
CA THR A 352 -6.95 5.62 -10.74
C THR A 352 -6.36 4.46 -9.97
N ARG A 353 -6.34 4.54 -8.62
CA ARG A 353 -5.70 3.57 -7.74
C ARG A 353 -6.76 2.98 -6.81
N GLU A 354 -7.07 1.71 -6.98
CA GLU A 354 -7.95 0.95 -6.07
C GLU A 354 -7.17 0.50 -4.82
N GLY A 355 -6.68 1.48 -4.06
CA GLY A 355 -5.81 1.26 -2.90
C GLY A 355 -6.36 1.86 -1.60
N ILE A 356 -5.56 1.74 -0.54
CA ILE A 356 -5.87 2.25 0.81
C ILE A 356 -6.11 3.77 0.78
N GLU A 357 -5.43 4.50 -0.09
CA GLU A 357 -5.60 5.95 -0.22
C GLU A 357 -7.03 6.33 -0.64
N LYS A 358 -7.64 5.55 -1.54
CA LYS A 358 -9.04 5.73 -1.94
C LYS A 358 -9.99 5.37 -0.80
N ALA A 359 -9.69 4.28 -0.08
CA ALA A 359 -10.46 3.87 1.09
C ALA A 359 -10.52 4.99 2.14
N GLN A 360 -9.40 5.67 2.43
CA GLN A 360 -9.37 6.76 3.41
C GLN A 360 -10.30 7.93 3.05
N VAL A 361 -10.36 8.28 1.76
CA VAL A 361 -11.25 9.35 1.26
C VAL A 361 -12.70 8.93 1.35
N LEU A 362 -13.01 7.69 0.99
CA LEU A 362 -14.34 7.10 1.11
C LEU A 362 -14.81 7.11 2.57
N ILE A 363 -13.97 6.67 3.50
CA ILE A 363 -14.27 6.71 4.94
C ILE A 363 -14.56 8.14 5.39
N THR A 364 -13.70 9.09 5.01
CA THR A 364 -13.88 10.50 5.40
C THR A 364 -15.19 11.08 4.85
N LEU A 365 -15.54 10.74 3.60
CA LEU A 365 -16.79 11.18 2.99
C LEU A 365 -18.01 10.48 3.63
N GLY A 366 -17.89 9.19 3.94
CA GLY A 366 -18.88 8.40 4.66
C GLY A 366 -19.15 8.96 6.05
N ASP A 367 -18.09 9.28 6.81
CA ASP A 367 -18.17 9.90 8.14
C ASP A 367 -18.90 11.25 8.04
N LEU A 368 -18.58 12.08 7.04
CA LEU A 368 -19.29 13.35 6.82
C LEU A 368 -20.78 13.17 6.49
N TYR A 369 -21.14 12.18 5.69
CA TYR A 369 -22.55 11.88 5.42
C TYR A 369 -23.25 11.33 6.66
N TYR A 370 -22.58 10.48 7.42
CA TYR A 370 -23.07 9.91 8.67
C TYR A 370 -23.36 11.01 9.70
N ASP A 371 -22.42 11.94 9.90
CA ASP A 371 -22.57 13.06 10.82
C ASP A 371 -23.76 13.96 10.45
N LYS A 372 -24.01 14.12 9.15
CA LYS A 372 -25.18 14.84 8.62
C LYS A 372 -26.48 14.03 8.65
N LYS A 373 -26.46 12.81 9.17
CA LYS A 373 -27.57 11.84 9.17
C LYS A 373 -28.05 11.46 7.76
N GLU A 374 -27.21 11.66 6.76
CA GLU A 374 -27.45 11.27 5.36
C GLU A 374 -27.00 9.81 5.14
N PHE A 375 -27.55 8.88 5.93
CA PHE A 375 -27.13 7.47 6.02
C PHE A 375 -27.13 6.73 4.67
N ALA A 376 -28.16 6.95 3.85
CA ALA A 376 -28.26 6.38 2.51
C ALA A 376 -27.09 6.80 1.58
N LYS A 377 -26.49 7.99 1.81
CA LYS A 377 -25.30 8.43 1.07
C LYS A 377 -24.00 7.97 1.71
N ALA A 378 -24.00 7.74 3.02
CA ALA A 378 -22.86 7.21 3.74
C ALA A 378 -22.60 5.73 3.41
N HIS A 379 -23.66 4.93 3.26
CA HIS A 379 -23.58 3.50 2.96
C HIS A 379 -22.62 3.13 1.81
N PRO A 380 -22.79 3.64 0.57
CA PRO A 380 -21.92 3.26 -0.54
C PRO A 380 -20.45 3.65 -0.31
N CYS A 381 -20.19 4.69 0.49
CA CYS A 381 -18.83 5.08 0.83
C CYS A 381 -18.16 4.01 1.71
N TYR A 382 -18.86 3.52 2.74
CA TYR A 382 -18.32 2.49 3.63
C TYR A 382 -18.27 1.11 2.97
N GLU A 383 -19.26 0.77 2.14
CA GLU A 383 -19.28 -0.47 1.36
C GLU A 383 -18.05 -0.56 0.46
N GLU A 384 -17.80 0.46 -0.36
CA GLU A 384 -16.63 0.49 -1.23
C GLU A 384 -15.33 0.50 -0.40
N ALA A 385 -15.26 1.29 0.68
CA ALA A 385 -14.08 1.32 1.54
C ALA A 385 -13.78 -0.04 2.18
N ALA A 386 -14.79 -0.78 2.63
CA ALA A 386 -14.61 -2.09 3.25
C ALA A 386 -13.93 -3.10 2.30
N THR A 387 -14.21 -3.01 0.99
CA THR A 387 -13.57 -3.88 -0.02
C THR A 387 -12.10 -3.55 -0.27
N LEU A 388 -11.67 -2.32 0.04
CA LEU A 388 -10.32 -1.82 -0.22
C LEU A 388 -9.38 -1.96 0.99
N LEU A 389 -9.92 -2.19 2.19
CA LEU A 389 -9.16 -2.34 3.42
C LEU A 389 -8.76 -3.79 3.68
N SER A 390 -7.55 -4.01 4.21
CA SER A 390 -7.18 -5.32 4.74
C SER A 390 -7.86 -5.59 6.08
N ASN A 391 -8.10 -6.86 6.40
CA ASN A 391 -8.65 -7.27 7.70
C ASN A 391 -7.76 -6.89 8.91
N THR A 392 -6.49 -6.57 8.67
CA THR A 392 -5.53 -6.08 9.67
C THR A 392 -5.54 -4.56 9.86
N HIS A 393 -6.22 -3.80 8.98
CA HIS A 393 -6.29 -2.35 9.07
C HIS A 393 -7.12 -1.91 10.30
N GLU A 394 -6.71 -0.83 10.95
CA GLU A 394 -7.34 -0.37 12.20
C GLU A 394 -8.83 0.00 12.02
N ASP A 395 -9.16 0.65 10.89
CA ASP A 395 -10.53 1.05 10.57
C ASP A 395 -11.42 -0.08 10.05
N TYR A 396 -10.86 -1.24 9.65
CA TYR A 396 -11.62 -2.28 8.93
C TYR A 396 -12.87 -2.72 9.70
N LYS A 397 -12.74 -2.98 11.01
CA LYS A 397 -13.86 -3.43 11.84
C LYS A 397 -14.98 -2.39 11.91
N ARG A 398 -14.63 -1.10 12.06
CA ARG A 398 -15.61 0.00 12.13
C ARG A 398 -16.33 0.14 10.79
N VAL A 399 -15.57 0.22 9.71
CA VAL A 399 -16.07 0.44 8.35
C VAL A 399 -16.95 -0.71 7.89
N ASN A 400 -16.56 -1.96 8.15
CA ASN A 400 -17.37 -3.12 7.80
C ASN A 400 -18.71 -3.15 8.56
N LEU A 401 -18.69 -2.89 9.87
CA LEU A 401 -19.92 -2.81 10.67
C LEU A 401 -20.87 -1.71 10.16
N LEU A 402 -20.33 -0.54 9.82
CA LEU A 402 -21.12 0.55 9.25
C LEU A 402 -21.65 0.22 7.86
N SER A 403 -20.86 -0.47 7.03
CA SER A 403 -21.31 -0.95 5.72
C SER A 403 -22.52 -1.88 5.85
N GLU A 404 -22.44 -2.88 6.72
CA GLU A 404 -23.52 -3.84 6.98
C GLU A 404 -24.77 -3.15 7.53
N THR A 405 -24.61 -2.36 8.61
CA THR A 405 -25.72 -1.67 9.28
C THR A 405 -26.43 -0.69 8.34
N LEU A 406 -25.67 0.11 7.60
CA LEU A 406 -26.22 1.09 6.69
C LEU A 406 -26.74 0.46 5.39
N GLY A 407 -26.31 -0.75 5.05
CA GLY A 407 -26.86 -1.53 3.94
C GLY A 407 -28.29 -1.98 4.24
N GLU A 408 -28.50 -2.55 5.42
CA GLU A 408 -29.83 -2.90 5.92
C GLU A 408 -30.75 -1.67 6.01
N PHE A 409 -30.23 -0.57 6.58
CA PHE A 409 -30.96 0.71 6.59
C PHE A 409 -31.34 1.16 5.18
N SER A 410 -30.39 1.13 4.24
CA SER A 410 -30.59 1.61 2.87
C SER A 410 -31.61 0.77 2.11
N GLN A 411 -31.67 -0.54 2.37
CA GLN A 411 -32.68 -1.42 1.78
C GLN A 411 -34.09 -0.96 2.16
N HIS A 412 -34.37 -0.79 3.46
CA HIS A 412 -35.68 -0.33 3.93
C HIS A 412 -35.97 1.12 3.51
N TYR A 413 -34.99 2.01 3.64
CA TYR A 413 -35.13 3.41 3.24
C TYR A 413 -35.49 3.55 1.75
N ASN A 414 -34.82 2.81 0.88
CA ASN A 414 -35.10 2.83 -0.55
C ASN A 414 -36.46 2.20 -0.88
N THR A 415 -36.88 1.16 -0.16
CA THR A 415 -38.22 0.59 -0.31
C THR A 415 -39.30 1.63 0.00
N VAL A 416 -39.21 2.33 1.13
CA VAL A 416 -40.17 3.39 1.49
C VAL A 416 -40.20 4.49 0.42
N GLN A 417 -39.03 5.01 0.02
CA GLN A 417 -38.93 6.06 -1.00
C GLN A 417 -39.51 5.63 -2.36
N LEU A 418 -39.25 4.39 -2.77
CA LEU A 418 -39.75 3.82 -4.02
C LEU A 418 -41.27 3.68 -3.97
N GLN A 419 -41.80 3.05 -2.92
CA GLN A 419 -43.23 2.81 -2.79
C GLN A 419 -44.01 4.12 -2.65
N ASP A 420 -43.56 5.07 -1.85
CA ASP A 420 -44.15 6.42 -1.76
C ASP A 420 -44.17 7.12 -3.14
N SER A 421 -43.09 6.96 -3.92
CA SER A 421 -43.01 7.51 -5.28
C SER A 421 -43.98 6.83 -6.24
N LEU A 422 -44.11 5.51 -6.19
CA LEU A 422 -45.03 4.73 -7.03
C LEU A 422 -46.49 5.04 -6.71
N GLN A 423 -46.85 5.13 -5.43
CA GLN A 423 -48.19 5.54 -5.00
C GLN A 423 -48.50 7.00 -5.36
N ARG A 424 -47.51 7.89 -5.32
CA ARG A 424 -47.70 9.27 -5.81
C ARG A 424 -47.92 9.32 -7.32
N LEU A 425 -47.21 8.48 -8.08
CA LEU A 425 -47.40 8.37 -9.53
C LEU A 425 -48.77 7.80 -9.88
N SER A 426 -49.31 6.85 -9.12
CA SER A 426 -50.63 6.27 -9.39
C SER A 426 -51.78 7.28 -9.28
N GLN A 427 -51.59 8.36 -8.51
CA GLN A 427 -52.56 9.46 -8.39
C GLN A 427 -52.56 10.44 -9.58
N LEU A 428 -51.53 10.38 -10.43
CA LEU A 428 -51.44 11.23 -11.62
C LEU A 428 -52.19 10.62 -12.80
N LYS A 429 -52.55 11.47 -13.78
CA LYS A 429 -53.12 11.00 -15.05
C LYS A 429 -52.05 10.26 -15.86
N GLU A 430 -52.47 9.31 -16.67
CA GLU A 430 -51.57 8.47 -17.48
C GLU A 430 -50.62 9.31 -18.37
N ASP A 431 -51.11 10.39 -18.98
CA ASP A 431 -50.28 11.31 -19.77
C ASP A 431 -49.14 11.93 -18.95
N GLU A 432 -49.40 12.27 -17.68
CA GLU A 432 -48.41 12.85 -16.76
C GLU A 432 -47.43 11.78 -16.25
N GLN A 433 -47.91 10.56 -16.00
CA GLN A 433 -47.08 9.40 -15.66
C GLN A 433 -46.05 9.13 -16.77
N ILE A 434 -46.50 9.10 -18.03
CA ILE A 434 -45.65 8.87 -19.20
C ILE A 434 -44.56 9.96 -19.32
N VAL A 435 -44.89 11.23 -19.05
CA VAL A 435 -43.88 12.31 -19.04
C VAL A 435 -42.80 12.08 -17.98
N ILE A 436 -43.17 11.64 -16.78
CA ILE A 436 -42.20 11.35 -15.71
C ILE A 436 -41.38 10.11 -16.04
N ILE A 437 -42.02 9.04 -16.51
CA ILE A 437 -41.36 7.80 -16.93
C ILE A 437 -40.34 8.07 -18.04
N ASN A 438 -40.69 8.89 -19.03
CA ASN A 438 -39.76 9.25 -20.10
C ASN A 438 -38.51 9.97 -19.57
N LYS A 439 -38.64 10.85 -18.56
CA LYS A 439 -37.48 11.47 -17.90
C LYS A 439 -36.62 10.44 -17.16
N ILE A 440 -37.23 9.44 -16.53
CA ILE A 440 -36.52 8.33 -15.88
C ILE A 440 -35.77 7.52 -16.93
N ILE A 441 -36.42 7.15 -18.03
CA ILE A 441 -35.80 6.43 -19.15
C ILE A 441 -34.61 7.20 -19.73
N GLU A 442 -34.74 8.52 -19.93
CA GLU A 442 -33.63 9.36 -20.39
C GLU A 442 -32.45 9.34 -19.40
N LYS A 443 -32.73 9.41 -18.10
CA LYS A 443 -31.71 9.32 -17.06
C LYS A 443 -31.00 7.97 -17.07
N VAL A 444 -31.73 6.86 -17.12
CA VAL A 444 -31.18 5.50 -17.16
C VAL A 444 -30.33 5.31 -18.43
N LYS A 445 -30.81 5.74 -19.60
CA LYS A 445 -30.04 5.71 -20.86
C LYS A 445 -28.72 6.47 -20.75
N LYS A 446 -28.74 7.62 -20.08
CA LYS A 446 -27.54 8.44 -19.88
C LYS A 446 -26.55 7.76 -18.93
N GLU A 447 -27.03 7.19 -17.83
CA GLU A 447 -26.21 6.44 -16.86
C GLU A 447 -25.57 5.20 -17.50
N ASP A 448 -26.32 4.44 -18.31
CA ASP A 448 -25.82 3.29 -19.04
C ASP A 448 -24.76 3.68 -20.09
N GLU A 449 -24.95 4.79 -20.80
CA GLU A 449 -23.96 5.32 -21.75
C GLU A 449 -22.67 5.79 -21.05
N GLU A 450 -22.79 6.44 -19.88
CA GLU A 450 -21.65 6.86 -19.07
C GLU A 450 -20.88 5.65 -18.50
N ALA A 451 -21.60 4.63 -18.03
CA ALA A 451 -21.02 3.38 -17.57
C ALA A 451 -20.29 2.65 -18.71
N ARG A 452 -20.88 2.60 -19.92
CA ARG A 452 -20.23 2.02 -21.10
C ARG A 452 -18.93 2.75 -21.44
N LYS A 453 -18.95 4.08 -21.47
CA LYS A 453 -17.73 4.89 -21.71
C LYS A 453 -16.64 4.65 -20.68
N LYS A 454 -17.00 4.56 -19.39
CA LYS A 454 -16.04 4.24 -18.32
C LYS A 454 -15.41 2.87 -18.53
N ALA A 455 -16.22 1.85 -18.84
CA ALA A 455 -15.72 0.50 -19.12
C ALA A 455 -14.79 0.47 -20.36
N GLU A 456 -15.13 1.18 -21.44
CA GLU A 456 -14.28 1.32 -22.63
C GLU A 456 -12.94 2.03 -22.32
N ASP A 457 -12.94 3.03 -21.45
CA ASP A 457 -11.73 3.74 -21.04
C ASP A 457 -10.85 2.92 -20.07
N GLU A 458 -11.45 2.10 -19.21
CA GLU A 458 -10.75 1.10 -18.40
C GLU A 458 -10.09 0.02 -19.28
N GLU A 459 -10.78 -0.44 -20.32
CA GLU A 459 -10.27 -1.42 -21.27
C GLU A 459 -9.04 -0.88 -22.03
N LYS A 460 -9.06 0.40 -22.44
CA LYS A 460 -7.90 1.07 -23.06
C LYS A 460 -6.70 1.21 -22.11
N LYS A 461 -6.93 1.34 -20.80
CA LYS A 461 -5.86 1.41 -19.79
C LYS A 461 -5.28 0.04 -19.46
N GLY A 462 -6.05 -1.04 -19.64
CA GLY A 462 -5.60 -2.43 -19.46
C GLY A 462 -4.77 -3.00 -20.62
N PHE A 463 -4.49 -2.20 -21.66
CA PHE A 463 -3.69 -2.63 -22.81
C PHE A 463 -2.20 -2.66 -22.48
N VAL A 464 -1.76 -3.72 -21.82
CA VAL A 464 -0.38 -4.20 -21.97
C VAL A 464 -0.36 -4.90 -23.32
N GLU A 465 0.28 -4.28 -24.30
CA GLU A 465 0.60 -4.90 -25.59
C GLU A 465 1.26 -6.25 -25.29
N PRO A 466 0.62 -7.39 -25.64
CA PRO A 466 1.29 -8.66 -25.51
C PRO A 466 2.45 -8.60 -26.50
N GLU A 467 3.67 -8.46 -25.98
CA GLU A 467 4.86 -8.89 -26.72
C GLU A 467 4.52 -10.23 -27.35
N ALA A 468 4.60 -10.28 -28.68
CA ALA A 468 4.16 -11.39 -29.49
C ALA A 468 4.60 -12.73 -28.87
N ILE A 469 3.67 -13.38 -28.15
CA ILE A 469 3.85 -14.75 -27.72
C ILE A 469 3.73 -15.56 -29.00
N ASN A 470 4.91 -15.86 -29.53
CA ASN A 470 5.21 -16.77 -30.61
C ASN A 470 4.26 -17.98 -30.51
N MET A 471 3.26 -18.05 -31.40
CA MET A 471 2.38 -19.20 -31.53
C MET A 471 3.18 -20.37 -32.11
N ASN A 472 3.80 -21.14 -31.22
CA ASN A 472 4.41 -22.44 -31.53
C ASN A 472 4.11 -23.45 -30.42
N ILE A 473 2.83 -23.61 -30.07
CA ILE A 473 2.36 -24.70 -29.22
C ILE A 473 1.12 -25.33 -29.84
N ALA A 474 1.31 -25.91 -31.03
CA ALA A 474 0.36 -26.84 -31.64
C ALA A 474 1.14 -27.93 -32.40
N GLN A 475 2.14 -28.54 -31.76
CA GLN A 475 2.81 -29.72 -32.35
C GLN A 475 3.55 -30.63 -31.37
N ALA A 476 3.31 -30.53 -30.06
CA ALA A 476 3.99 -31.38 -29.09
C ALA A 476 3.04 -31.84 -27.97
N THR A 477 2.08 -32.69 -28.33
CA THR A 477 1.48 -33.80 -27.54
C THR A 477 0.16 -34.18 -28.21
N GLY A 478 0.12 -35.36 -28.82
CA GLY A 478 -1.02 -35.88 -29.57
C GLY A 478 -2.19 -36.34 -28.70
N GLU A 479 -2.76 -35.42 -27.90
CA GLU A 479 -4.08 -35.60 -27.28
C GLU A 479 -4.85 -34.27 -27.36
N PRO A 480 -6.18 -34.29 -27.61
CA PRO A 480 -6.99 -33.09 -27.63
C PRO A 480 -7.12 -32.55 -26.20
N ASN A 481 -6.17 -31.72 -25.78
CA ASN A 481 -6.28 -31.01 -24.50
C ASN A 481 -7.51 -30.10 -24.57
N TRP A 482 -8.55 -30.50 -23.84
CA TRP A 482 -9.84 -29.81 -23.76
C TRP A 482 -9.62 -28.32 -23.45
N TYR A 483 -10.36 -27.45 -24.15
CA TYR A 483 -10.23 -25.98 -24.13
C TYR A 483 -10.04 -25.38 -22.72
N PHE A 484 -10.70 -25.95 -21.72
CA PHE A 484 -10.68 -25.46 -20.33
C PHE A 484 -9.40 -25.78 -19.54
N TYR A 485 -8.53 -26.67 -20.04
CA TYR A 485 -7.25 -27.01 -19.39
C TYR A 485 -6.08 -26.13 -19.84
N ASN A 486 -6.29 -25.25 -20.83
CA ASN A 486 -5.29 -24.28 -21.24
C ASN A 486 -5.61 -22.90 -20.61
N PRO A 487 -4.81 -22.42 -19.64
CA PRO A 487 -5.07 -21.16 -18.93
C PRO A 487 -5.12 -19.94 -19.85
N GLN A 488 -4.31 -19.90 -20.91
CA GLN A 488 -4.32 -18.80 -21.89
C GLN A 488 -5.59 -18.81 -22.74
N LEU A 489 -6.04 -19.97 -23.23
CA LEU A 489 -7.30 -20.08 -23.98
C LEU A 489 -8.51 -19.79 -23.10
N LYS A 490 -8.49 -20.24 -21.84
CA LYS A 490 -9.52 -19.91 -20.84
C LYS A 490 -9.59 -18.40 -20.56
N ALA A 491 -8.44 -17.73 -20.42
CA ALA A 491 -8.39 -16.29 -20.22
C ALA A 491 -8.85 -15.50 -21.46
N SER A 492 -8.43 -15.91 -22.66
CA SER A 492 -8.88 -15.33 -23.92
C SER A 492 -10.38 -15.55 -24.15
N GLY A 493 -10.87 -16.75 -23.85
CA GLY A 493 -12.28 -17.11 -23.87
C GLY A 493 -13.13 -16.32 -22.89
N ALA A 494 -12.63 -16.09 -21.68
CA ALA A 494 -13.31 -15.25 -20.70
C ALA A 494 -13.40 -13.79 -21.16
N LYS A 495 -12.34 -13.27 -21.80
CA LYS A 495 -12.36 -11.93 -22.42
C LYS A 495 -13.36 -11.86 -23.57
N GLU A 496 -13.35 -12.84 -24.47
CA GLU A 496 -14.27 -12.92 -25.60
C GLU A 496 -15.73 -13.11 -25.16
N PHE A 497 -15.95 -13.91 -24.11
CA PHE A 497 -17.24 -14.06 -23.46
C PHE A 497 -17.75 -12.74 -22.88
N ASN A 498 -16.89 -12.01 -22.16
CA ASN A 498 -17.23 -10.66 -21.67
C ASN A 498 -17.45 -9.68 -22.83
N ARG A 499 -16.75 -9.82 -23.96
CA ARG A 499 -16.94 -8.99 -25.17
C ARG A 499 -18.32 -9.19 -25.78
N VAL A 500 -18.78 -10.44 -25.87
CA VAL A 500 -20.07 -10.78 -26.50
C VAL A 500 -21.23 -10.63 -25.52
N TRP A 501 -21.02 -10.97 -24.24
CA TRP A 501 -22.08 -11.13 -23.25
C TRP A 501 -21.99 -10.20 -22.04
N GLY A 502 -20.88 -9.50 -21.80
CA GLY A 502 -20.66 -8.68 -20.59
C GLY A 502 -20.38 -9.52 -19.33
N LYS A 503 -20.23 -8.86 -18.17
CA LYS A 503 -20.14 -9.55 -16.87
C LYS A 503 -21.48 -10.22 -16.57
N ARG A 504 -21.48 -11.55 -16.39
CA ARG A 504 -22.67 -12.37 -16.05
C ARG A 504 -22.46 -13.03 -14.69
N ILE A 505 -23.51 -13.07 -13.88
CA ILE A 505 -23.54 -13.86 -12.63
C ILE A 505 -23.62 -15.36 -12.97
N LEU A 506 -23.08 -16.21 -12.09
CA LEU A 506 -23.07 -17.67 -12.30
C LEU A 506 -24.43 -18.25 -11.92
N GLU A 507 -25.28 -18.47 -12.91
CA GLU A 507 -26.63 -19.05 -12.74
C GLU A 507 -27.08 -19.85 -13.98
N ASP A 508 -28.08 -20.71 -13.80
CA ASP A 508 -28.66 -21.48 -14.91
C ASP A 508 -29.34 -20.56 -15.93
N ASN A 509 -29.28 -20.91 -17.22
CA ASN A 509 -29.79 -20.08 -18.33
C ASN A 509 -29.19 -18.65 -18.42
N TRP A 510 -27.95 -18.44 -17.96
CA TRP A 510 -27.22 -17.17 -18.04
C TRP A 510 -27.18 -16.50 -19.43
N ARG A 511 -27.45 -17.27 -20.51
CA ARG A 511 -27.56 -16.78 -21.90
C ARG A 511 -28.85 -16.03 -22.21
N ARG A 512 -29.88 -16.12 -21.35
CA ARG A 512 -31.13 -15.36 -21.48
C ARG A 512 -30.92 -13.97 -20.88
N LYS A 513 -31.08 -12.93 -21.68
CA LYS A 513 -30.88 -11.52 -21.26
C LYS A 513 -31.92 -11.06 -20.22
N THR A 514 -33.07 -11.73 -20.17
CA THR A 514 -34.09 -11.60 -19.13
C THR A 514 -34.48 -12.99 -18.67
N LYS A 515 -33.99 -13.37 -17.50
CA LYS A 515 -34.78 -14.14 -16.54
C LYS A 515 -35.40 -13.10 -15.62
N THR A 516 -36.67 -13.30 -15.28
CA THR A 516 -37.39 -12.51 -14.28
C THR A 516 -36.49 -12.34 -13.05
N ASN A 517 -35.95 -11.14 -12.83
CA ASN A 517 -35.28 -10.79 -11.58
C ASN A 517 -36.37 -10.66 -10.51
N SER A 518 -36.84 -11.81 -10.04
CA SER A 518 -37.58 -11.96 -8.78
C SER A 518 -36.60 -12.13 -7.63
N SER A 519 -35.47 -11.40 -7.67
CA SER A 519 -34.38 -11.46 -6.69
C SER A 519 -34.37 -10.30 -5.70
N THR A 520 -35.54 -9.68 -5.48
CA THR A 520 -35.76 -8.77 -4.34
C THR A 520 -36.91 -9.21 -3.42
N ILE A 521 -37.55 -10.35 -3.68
CA ILE A 521 -38.63 -10.92 -2.82
C ILE A 521 -38.40 -12.43 -2.66
N SER A 522 -37.26 -12.83 -2.09
CA SER A 522 -37.06 -14.21 -1.62
C SER A 522 -36.03 -14.26 -0.49
N SER A 523 -36.25 -13.44 0.54
CA SER A 523 -35.55 -13.58 1.83
C SER A 523 -36.43 -13.16 3.01
N ILE A 524 -37.75 -13.40 2.91
CA ILE A 524 -38.65 -13.38 4.07
C ILE A 524 -39.52 -14.63 3.97
N GLY A 525 -39.29 -15.57 4.88
CA GLY A 525 -40.05 -16.81 5.03
C GLY A 525 -39.23 -18.07 4.75
N GLY A 526 -38.71 -18.70 5.80
CA GLY A 526 -38.31 -20.10 5.74
C GLY A 526 -39.52 -21.00 5.89
N ASP A 527 -39.66 -21.99 5.00
CA ASP A 527 -39.79 -23.41 5.33
C ASP A 527 -39.61 -24.23 4.06
N ASP A 528 -38.74 -25.24 4.11
CA ASP A 528 -38.53 -26.21 3.04
C ASP A 528 -39.75 -27.15 2.99
N THR A 529 -40.67 -26.90 2.07
CA THR A 529 -41.65 -27.92 1.66
C THR A 529 -41.80 -27.96 0.15
N GLU A 530 -41.23 -29.00 -0.46
CA GLU A 530 -41.53 -29.43 -1.82
C GLU A 530 -43.01 -29.80 -1.91
N VAL A 531 -43.79 -29.04 -2.67
CA VAL A 531 -45.11 -29.47 -3.15
C VAL A 531 -45.12 -29.40 -4.67
N ASN A 532 -45.02 -30.58 -5.27
CA ASN A 532 -45.38 -30.81 -6.68
C ASN A 532 -46.86 -30.51 -6.86
N GLY A 533 -47.19 -29.63 -7.82
CA GLY A 533 -48.56 -29.35 -8.23
C GLY A 533 -48.57 -28.73 -9.62
N ASP A 534 -48.85 -29.58 -10.61
CA ASP A 534 -49.20 -29.19 -11.98
C ASP A 534 -50.38 -28.21 -11.97
N GLY A 535 -50.19 -27.04 -12.58
CA GLY A 535 -51.20 -26.02 -12.75
C GLY A 535 -50.83 -25.09 -13.89
N GLU A 536 -51.42 -25.33 -15.06
CA GLU A 536 -51.29 -24.54 -16.27
C GLU A 536 -51.39 -23.02 -16.00
N LYS A 537 -50.34 -22.27 -16.35
CA LYS A 537 -50.39 -20.82 -16.55
C LYS A 537 -50.36 -20.54 -18.06
N PRO A 538 -51.20 -19.64 -18.57
CA PRO A 538 -51.24 -19.32 -19.99
C PRO A 538 -49.97 -18.58 -20.40
N GLU A 539 -49.28 -19.10 -21.42
CA GLU A 539 -48.20 -18.43 -22.13
C GLU A 539 -48.77 -17.20 -22.85
N LYS A 540 -48.41 -16.00 -22.39
CA LYS A 540 -48.34 -14.83 -23.26
C LYS A 540 -46.88 -14.65 -23.64
N GLU A 541 -46.58 -14.86 -24.92
CA GLU A 541 -45.32 -14.45 -25.53
C GLU A 541 -45.30 -12.91 -25.56
N ASP A 542 -44.59 -12.27 -24.63
CA ASP A 542 -44.32 -10.83 -24.72
C ASP A 542 -43.28 -10.58 -25.81
N GLU A 543 -43.69 -9.90 -26.90
CA GLU A 543 -42.77 -9.45 -27.95
C GLU A 543 -41.72 -8.48 -27.38
N VAL A 544 -40.44 -8.87 -27.44
CA VAL A 544 -39.33 -8.01 -27.04
C VAL A 544 -39.24 -6.82 -27.99
N ALA A 545 -39.42 -5.61 -27.47
CA ALA A 545 -39.32 -4.37 -28.25
C ALA A 545 -37.95 -4.26 -28.94
N LYS A 546 -37.95 -4.02 -30.26
CA LYS A 546 -36.74 -3.92 -31.09
C LYS A 546 -36.54 -2.48 -31.58
N ASP A 547 -35.29 -2.03 -31.66
CA ASP A 547 -34.95 -0.73 -32.26
C ASP A 547 -35.14 -0.76 -33.79
N GLU A 548 -34.98 0.39 -34.45
CA GLU A 548 -35.08 0.52 -35.92
C GLU A 548 -34.10 -0.38 -36.70
N LYS A 549 -33.11 -0.97 -36.01
CA LYS A 549 -32.11 -1.90 -36.55
C LYS A 549 -32.35 -3.36 -36.14
N GLY A 550 -33.45 -3.66 -35.47
CA GLY A 550 -33.84 -5.01 -35.05
C GLY A 550 -33.18 -5.51 -33.77
N ASN A 551 -32.45 -4.68 -33.03
CA ASN A 551 -31.80 -5.07 -31.78
C ASN A 551 -32.79 -5.02 -30.61
N PRO A 552 -32.73 -5.99 -29.67
CA PRO A 552 -33.53 -5.94 -28.45
C PRO A 552 -33.24 -4.68 -27.63
N ILE A 553 -34.28 -3.91 -27.35
CA ILE A 553 -34.22 -2.75 -26.46
C ILE A 553 -34.27 -3.26 -25.02
N PRO A 554 -33.41 -2.78 -24.10
CA PRO A 554 -33.54 -3.07 -22.68
C PRO A 554 -34.95 -2.70 -22.17
N GLU A 555 -35.60 -3.57 -21.40
CA GLU A 555 -36.95 -3.32 -20.87
C GLU A 555 -37.01 -2.02 -20.04
N THR A 556 -35.91 -1.69 -19.34
CA THR A 556 -35.71 -0.43 -18.60
C THR A 556 -35.75 0.83 -19.48
N TYR A 557 -35.72 0.70 -20.81
CA TYR A 557 -35.86 1.80 -21.76
C TYR A 557 -37.28 1.92 -22.33
N THR A 558 -38.20 1.06 -21.89
CA THR A 558 -39.58 1.02 -22.38
C THR A 558 -40.53 1.63 -21.35
N VAL A 559 -41.54 2.36 -21.81
CA VAL A 559 -42.56 2.97 -20.93
C VAL A 559 -43.41 1.89 -20.25
N GLY A 560 -43.73 0.81 -20.97
CA GLY A 560 -44.54 -0.31 -20.47
C GLY A 560 -43.95 -0.98 -19.22
N TYR A 561 -42.62 -1.11 -19.16
CA TYR A 561 -41.92 -1.65 -17.99
C TYR A 561 -42.17 -0.87 -16.70
N TYR A 562 -42.22 0.47 -16.76
CA TYR A 562 -42.50 1.29 -15.57
C TYR A 562 -44.00 1.38 -15.29
N LEU A 563 -44.85 1.43 -16.32
CA LEU A 563 -46.31 1.48 -16.15
C LEU A 563 -46.88 0.21 -15.50
N SER A 564 -46.23 -0.94 -15.63
CA SER A 564 -46.64 -2.19 -14.99
C SER A 564 -46.30 -2.24 -13.50
N GLN A 565 -45.36 -1.40 -13.04
CA GLN A 565 -44.93 -1.33 -11.64
C GLN A 565 -45.71 -0.31 -10.81
N ILE A 566 -46.49 0.57 -11.46
CA ILE A 566 -47.35 1.53 -10.77
C ILE A 566 -48.55 0.79 -10.20
N PRO A 567 -48.81 0.85 -8.87
CA PRO A 567 -50.01 0.28 -8.26
C PRO A 567 -51.28 0.92 -8.86
N LYS A 568 -52.22 0.11 -9.35
CA LYS A 568 -53.46 0.63 -9.99
C LYS A 568 -54.72 0.18 -9.27
N THR A 569 -54.67 -0.97 -8.61
CA THR A 569 -55.80 -1.53 -7.86
C THR A 569 -55.67 -1.25 -6.36
N PRO A 570 -56.79 -1.25 -5.61
CA PRO A 570 -56.75 -1.20 -4.15
C PRO A 570 -55.86 -2.29 -3.54
N GLU A 571 -55.83 -3.48 -4.15
CA GLU A 571 -54.99 -4.60 -3.74
C GLU A 571 -53.50 -4.29 -3.92
N ASP A 572 -53.10 -3.71 -5.07
CA ASP A 572 -51.71 -3.29 -5.30
C ASP A 572 -51.26 -2.21 -4.32
N ILE A 573 -52.16 -1.27 -4.00
CA ILE A 573 -51.91 -0.21 -3.02
C ILE A 573 -51.75 -0.81 -1.62
N ASN A 574 -52.56 -1.81 -1.25
CA ASN A 574 -52.40 -2.50 0.03
C ASN A 574 -51.07 -3.26 0.11
N ALA A 575 -50.68 -3.98 -0.94
CA ALA A 575 -49.37 -4.64 -0.98
C ALA A 575 -48.21 -3.64 -0.88
N SER A 576 -48.33 -2.48 -1.53
CA SER A 576 -47.37 -1.37 -1.38
C SER A 576 -47.32 -0.85 0.05
N ASN A 577 -48.47 -0.70 0.71
CA ASN A 577 -48.58 -0.29 2.12
C ASN A 577 -47.96 -1.29 3.09
N GLU A 578 -48.11 -2.60 2.87
CA GLU A 578 -47.46 -3.63 3.69
C GLU A 578 -45.92 -3.54 3.62
N LEU A 579 -45.37 -3.24 2.44
CA LEU A 579 -43.93 -3.01 2.28
C LEU A 579 -43.45 -1.74 2.99
N ILE A 580 -44.24 -0.67 2.95
CA ILE A 580 -43.94 0.57 3.67
C ILE A 580 -44.05 0.36 5.18
N ASP A 581 -45.08 -0.32 5.67
CA ASP A 581 -45.29 -0.66 7.09
C ASP A 581 -44.08 -1.38 7.66
N GLU A 582 -43.67 -2.50 7.04
CA GLU A 582 -42.49 -3.25 7.47
C GLU A 582 -41.22 -2.40 7.41
N SER A 583 -41.01 -1.67 6.31
CA SER A 583 -39.77 -0.92 6.12
C SER A 583 -39.64 0.28 7.06
N LEU A 584 -40.72 1.00 7.36
CA LEU A 584 -40.71 2.10 8.31
C LEU A 584 -40.44 1.62 9.74
N TYR A 585 -41.06 0.51 10.13
CA TYR A 585 -40.79 -0.13 11.43
C TYR A 585 -39.32 -0.52 11.56
N GLN A 586 -38.77 -1.23 10.56
CA GLN A 586 -37.36 -1.64 10.58
C GLN A 586 -36.40 -0.43 10.57
N ILE A 587 -36.72 0.66 9.86
CA ILE A 587 -35.94 1.91 9.93
C ILE A 587 -35.88 2.43 11.38
N ALA A 588 -37.02 2.45 12.08
CA ALA A 588 -37.09 2.94 13.46
C ALA A 588 -36.29 2.04 14.43
N VAL A 589 -36.35 0.72 14.25
CA VAL A 589 -35.55 -0.28 15.00
C VAL A 589 -34.07 -0.10 14.73
N ILE A 590 -33.66 0.05 13.47
CA ILE A 590 -32.25 0.28 13.11
C ILE A 590 -31.73 1.57 13.73
N TYR A 591 -32.54 2.64 13.76
CA TYR A 591 -32.17 3.88 14.45
C TYR A 591 -31.97 3.67 15.95
N ASP A 592 -32.81 2.88 16.61
CA ASP A 592 -32.72 2.65 18.06
C ASP A 592 -31.55 1.72 18.43
N GLU A 593 -31.56 0.50 17.88
CA GLU A 593 -30.71 -0.59 18.33
C GLU A 593 -29.31 -0.54 17.73
N LYS A 594 -29.20 -0.20 16.44
CA LYS A 594 -27.94 -0.30 15.68
C LYS A 594 -27.22 1.03 15.58
N LEU A 595 -27.92 2.09 15.17
CA LEU A 595 -27.34 3.42 14.98
C LEU A 595 -27.33 4.28 16.26
N LYS A 596 -28.17 3.93 17.25
CA LYS A 596 -28.33 4.67 18.53
C LYS A 596 -28.69 6.14 18.33
N GLU A 597 -29.45 6.42 17.29
CA GLU A 597 -29.98 7.74 16.95
C GLU A 597 -31.40 7.89 17.51
N TYR A 598 -31.52 7.94 18.84
CA TYR A 598 -32.81 7.89 19.54
C TYR A 598 -33.82 8.94 19.10
N ASN A 599 -33.38 10.16 18.76
CA ASN A 599 -34.27 11.20 18.26
C ASN A 599 -34.86 10.84 16.89
N LEU A 600 -34.04 10.31 15.98
CA LEU A 600 -34.51 9.87 14.66
C LEU A 600 -35.40 8.64 14.79
N SER A 601 -35.08 7.73 15.71
CA SER A 601 -35.94 6.59 16.03
C SER A 601 -37.34 7.04 16.47
N ILE A 602 -37.43 7.98 17.42
CA ILE A 602 -38.72 8.55 17.88
C ILE A 602 -39.49 9.21 16.73
N GLU A 603 -38.80 9.98 15.88
CA GLU A 603 -39.43 10.59 14.71
C GLU A 603 -39.95 9.55 13.72
N SER A 604 -39.18 8.49 13.46
CA SER A 604 -39.60 7.37 12.61
C SER A 604 -40.76 6.58 13.19
N TYR A 605 -40.76 6.29 14.49
CA TYR A 605 -41.90 5.64 15.15
C TYR A 605 -43.17 6.51 15.12
N LYS A 606 -43.05 7.83 15.24
CA LYS A 606 -44.21 8.72 15.10
C LYS A 606 -44.76 8.76 13.68
N ASP A 607 -43.89 8.83 12.67
CA ASP A 607 -44.32 8.75 11.26
C ASP A 607 -44.98 7.40 10.98
N TYR A 608 -44.41 6.33 11.53
CA TYR A 608 -44.98 4.98 11.47
C TYR A 608 -46.39 4.91 12.08
N GLU A 609 -46.57 5.31 13.35
CA GLU A 609 -47.87 5.33 14.03
C GLU A 609 -48.90 6.19 13.30
N GLN A 610 -48.46 7.31 12.71
CA GLN A 610 -49.34 8.19 11.95
C GLN A 610 -49.82 7.56 10.64
N ARG A 611 -48.94 6.83 9.93
CA ARG A 611 -49.27 6.20 8.65
C ARG A 611 -50.00 4.88 8.81
N PHE A 612 -49.69 4.11 9.85
CA PHE A 612 -50.22 2.76 10.10
C PHE A 612 -50.75 2.58 11.53
N PRO A 613 -51.77 3.35 11.96
CA PRO A 613 -52.27 3.34 13.35
C PRO A 613 -52.96 2.04 13.79
N MET A 614 -53.25 1.14 12.85
CA MET A 614 -53.90 -0.15 13.09
C MET A 614 -52.94 -1.32 12.89
N SER A 615 -51.64 -1.05 12.74
CA SER A 615 -50.64 -2.12 12.67
C SER A 615 -50.45 -2.76 14.04
N ASP A 616 -50.18 -4.07 14.05
CA ASP A 616 -49.98 -4.86 15.27
C ASP A 616 -48.52 -4.87 15.76
N LYS A 617 -47.60 -4.23 15.02
CA LYS A 617 -46.17 -4.07 15.36
C LYS A 617 -45.96 -2.79 16.15
#